data_AF-A0AA41W6N2-F1
#
_entry.id   AF-A0AA41W6N2-F1
#
_cell.length_a   1.000
_cell.length_b   1.000
_cell.length_c   1.000
_cell.angle_alpha   90.00
_cell.angle_beta   90.00
_cell.angle_gamma   90.00
#
_symmetry.space_group_name_H-M   'P 1'
#
loop_
_entity.id
_entity.type
_entity.pdbx_description
1 polymer ?
#
loop_
_entity_poly.entity_id
_entity_poly.type
_entity_poly.pdbx_seq_one_letter_code
_entity_poly.pdbx_strand_id
1 'polypeptide(L)'
;MFSISKLFKRKPKPPKAKILSFDGQSIPLEENQLVLDALLDAGHSVRHGCRAGACQSCLMTCSEGSIPSAAQVGLNAAQKELNQFLSCSCIPSESMTIESAAQALPQTVAEVVEISKMNEQVVRVRLNAQLPYKSGQFVNVFKNGAVSRSYSLASTPQIDDFIELHIKRIEGGKFSQWAYDEMQIGVPLSVEGPIGACFYTADSPEQPLLLAGMGTGLAPLYGIVRDALMNHEHLAPIHLFVGAKDAKQLYLMDELKALVTQYPQLHVHYVVQQGAYEWLNTTHADSAFSEIDRYQLNEGDIYQYSKNLLPDCKGYRVFLCGADSFVRKMKKQCFLAGAAMSEISADTFLPSGH
;
A
#
# COMPACT_ATOMS: atom_id res chain seq x y z
N MET A 1 -51.07 -38.35 39.11
CA MET A 1 -49.77 -38.95 38.71
C MET A 1 -49.19 -38.16 37.55
N PHE A 2 -48.44 -37.08 37.79
CA PHE A 2 -47.69 -36.40 36.72
C PHE A 2 -46.20 -36.62 36.95
N SER A 3 -45.61 -37.41 36.06
CA SER A 3 -44.19 -37.72 35.98
C SER A 3 -43.46 -36.55 35.32
N ILE A 4 -42.53 -35.92 36.05
CA ILE A 4 -41.62 -34.92 35.49
C ILE A 4 -40.34 -35.67 35.08
N SER A 5 -40.24 -35.95 33.79
CA SER A 5 -39.02 -36.45 33.16
C SER A 5 -37.95 -35.34 33.18
N LYS A 6 -36.83 -35.61 33.86
CA LYS A 6 -35.64 -34.77 33.84
C LYS A 6 -35.07 -34.74 32.42
N LEU A 7 -35.27 -33.63 31.69
CA LEU A 7 -34.46 -33.29 30.53
C LEU A 7 -33.02 -33.00 30.99
N PHE A 8 -32.16 -34.01 30.88
CA PHE A 8 -30.72 -33.79 30.89
C PHE A 8 -30.32 -33.07 29.59
N LYS A 9 -30.17 -31.74 29.66
CA LYS A 9 -29.45 -30.98 28.62
C LYS A 9 -28.01 -31.51 28.59
N ARG A 10 -27.65 -32.24 27.53
CA ARG A 10 -26.25 -32.60 27.25
C ARG A 10 -25.43 -31.31 27.24
N LYS A 11 -24.43 -31.21 28.11
CA LYS A 11 -23.42 -30.16 28.02
C LYS A 11 -22.80 -30.22 26.60
N PRO A 12 -22.61 -29.08 25.92
CA PRO A 12 -21.93 -29.08 24.62
C PRO A 12 -20.57 -29.74 24.78
N LYS A 13 -20.27 -30.67 23.86
CA LYS A 13 -18.96 -31.33 23.82
C LYS A 13 -17.90 -30.24 23.67
N PRO A 14 -16.83 -30.22 24.49
CA PRO A 14 -15.79 -29.22 24.33
C PRO A 14 -15.29 -29.26 22.89
N PRO A 15 -15.04 -28.11 22.25
CA PRO A 15 -14.51 -28.09 20.90
C PRO A 15 -13.25 -28.95 20.86
N LYS A 16 -13.13 -29.80 19.83
CA LYS A 16 -11.90 -30.57 19.63
C LYS A 16 -10.75 -29.57 19.52
N ALA A 17 -9.65 -29.82 20.25
CA ALA A 17 -8.44 -29.02 20.12
C ALA A 17 -8.01 -29.01 18.65
N LYS A 18 -7.85 -27.81 18.10
CA LYS A 18 -7.38 -27.60 16.72
C LYS A 18 -5.86 -27.75 16.73
N ILE A 19 -5.33 -28.44 15.74
CA ILE A 19 -3.88 -28.68 15.59
C ILE A 19 -3.45 -28.08 14.26
N LEU A 20 -2.38 -27.31 14.31
CA LEU A 20 -1.64 -26.84 13.16
C LEU A 20 -0.45 -27.79 12.94
N SER A 21 -0.35 -28.42 11.78
CA SER A 21 0.82 -29.22 11.40
C SER A 21 1.74 -28.36 10.53
N PHE A 22 2.98 -28.11 10.97
CA PHE A 22 3.98 -27.31 10.27
C PHE A 22 5.36 -27.95 10.37
N ASP A 23 6.02 -28.20 9.23
CA ASP A 23 7.33 -28.87 9.15
C ASP A 23 7.40 -30.19 9.97
N GLY A 24 6.31 -30.95 9.98
CA GLY A 24 6.18 -32.22 10.73
C GLY A 24 5.97 -32.06 12.24
N GLN A 25 5.83 -30.83 12.74
CA GLN A 25 5.50 -30.53 14.13
C GLN A 25 4.02 -30.25 14.30
N SER A 26 3.44 -30.73 15.41
CA SER A 26 2.06 -30.48 15.80
C SER A 26 1.99 -29.37 16.83
N ILE A 27 1.39 -28.25 16.43
CA ILE A 27 1.26 -27.04 17.26
C ILE A 27 -0.22 -26.92 17.66
N PRO A 28 -0.55 -26.94 18.96
CA PRO A 28 -1.92 -26.73 19.41
C PRO A 28 -2.34 -25.28 19.18
N LEU A 29 -3.57 -25.08 18.70
CA LEU A 29 -4.14 -23.75 18.47
C LEU A 29 -5.12 -23.38 19.58
N GLU A 30 -4.94 -22.20 20.16
CA GLU A 30 -5.93 -21.60 21.07
C GLU A 30 -7.18 -21.12 20.32
N GLU A 31 -8.25 -20.86 21.07
CA GLU A 31 -9.46 -20.29 20.49
C GLU A 31 -9.18 -18.88 19.96
N ASN A 32 -9.57 -18.61 18.71
CA ASN A 32 -9.34 -17.35 18.00
C ASN A 32 -7.87 -16.95 17.78
N GLN A 33 -6.90 -17.86 17.96
CA GLN A 33 -5.50 -17.58 17.68
C GLN A 33 -5.22 -17.49 16.18
N LEU A 34 -4.37 -16.54 15.79
CA LEU A 34 -3.85 -16.44 14.42
C LEU A 34 -2.79 -17.52 14.17
N VAL A 35 -2.74 -18.05 12.96
CA VAL A 35 -1.71 -19.01 12.54
C VAL A 35 -0.30 -18.44 12.76
N LEU A 36 -0.07 -17.16 12.41
CA LEU A 36 1.23 -16.51 12.64
C LEU A 36 1.62 -16.54 14.11
N ASP A 37 0.68 -16.22 15.01
CA ASP A 37 0.96 -16.10 16.44
C ASP A 37 1.30 -17.47 17.02
N ALA A 38 0.52 -18.50 16.67
CA ALA A 38 0.80 -19.87 17.09
C ALA A 38 2.19 -20.37 16.66
N LEU A 39 2.63 -20.02 15.44
CA LEU A 39 3.96 -20.38 14.95
C LEU A 39 5.07 -19.65 15.70
N LEU A 40 4.90 -18.35 15.96
CA LEU A 40 5.87 -17.55 16.71
C LEU A 40 5.96 -18.01 18.18
N ASP A 41 4.82 -18.29 18.81
CA ASP A 41 4.75 -18.80 20.19
C ASP A 41 5.40 -20.18 20.32
N ALA A 42 5.30 -21.01 19.27
CA ALA A 42 6.00 -22.30 19.16
C ALA A 42 7.50 -22.17 18.82
N GLY A 43 8.02 -20.94 18.63
CA GLY A 43 9.43 -20.68 18.38
C GLY A 43 9.86 -20.80 16.91
N HIS A 44 8.92 -20.91 15.97
CA HIS A 44 9.24 -20.91 14.54
C HIS A 44 9.56 -19.49 14.06
N SER A 45 10.63 -19.37 13.28
CA SER A 45 11.00 -18.12 12.63
C SER A 45 10.16 -17.91 11.35
N VAL A 46 8.97 -17.34 11.50
CA VAL A 46 8.09 -17.00 10.38
C VAL A 46 8.32 -15.57 9.93
N ARG A 47 8.49 -15.35 8.62
CA ARG A 47 8.59 -14.01 8.05
C ARG A 47 7.28 -13.25 8.23
N HIS A 48 7.36 -12.03 8.74
CA HIS A 48 6.20 -11.14 8.88
C HIS A 48 6.67 -9.68 9.00
N GLY A 49 5.79 -8.75 8.66
CA GLY A 49 6.09 -7.31 8.72
C GLY A 49 4.90 -6.49 9.21
N CYS A 50 3.83 -6.42 8.41
CA CYS A 50 2.69 -5.55 8.72
C CYS A 50 1.72 -6.12 9.77
N ARG A 51 1.62 -7.46 9.89
CA ARG A 51 0.60 -8.19 10.68
C ARG A 51 -0.84 -7.71 10.43
N ALA A 52 -1.11 -7.18 9.25
CA ALA A 52 -2.39 -6.56 8.86
C ALA A 52 -2.90 -7.08 7.50
N GLY A 53 -2.30 -8.15 6.97
CA GLY A 53 -2.73 -8.77 5.71
C GLY A 53 -2.35 -8.00 4.44
N ALA A 54 -1.44 -7.01 4.51
CA ALA A 54 -1.07 -6.19 3.36
C ALA A 54 0.29 -6.57 2.75
N CYS A 55 1.32 -6.80 3.58
CA CYS A 55 2.71 -6.92 3.11
C CYS A 55 3.06 -8.28 2.49
N GLN A 56 2.17 -9.27 2.59
CA GLN A 56 2.35 -10.66 2.14
C GLN A 56 3.61 -11.42 2.63
N SER A 57 4.50 -10.85 3.46
CA SER A 57 5.67 -11.58 3.99
C SER A 57 5.31 -12.83 4.81
N CYS A 58 4.09 -12.90 5.34
CA CYS A 58 3.59 -14.04 6.13
C CYS A 58 2.90 -15.13 5.30
N LEU A 59 3.08 -15.10 3.97
CA LEU A 59 2.48 -16.05 3.04
C LEU A 59 2.93 -17.48 3.33
N MET A 60 1.96 -18.39 3.39
CA MET A 60 2.14 -19.82 3.60
C MET A 60 1.26 -20.61 2.64
N THR A 61 1.55 -21.89 2.48
CA THR A 61 0.74 -22.82 1.67
C THR A 61 -0.01 -23.77 2.60
N CYS A 62 -1.28 -24.02 2.33
CA CYS A 62 -2.08 -25.04 3.02
C CYS A 62 -2.14 -26.30 2.15
N SER A 63 -1.69 -27.43 2.69
CA SER A 63 -1.77 -28.74 2.01
C SER A 63 -3.01 -29.52 2.43
N GLU A 64 -3.51 -29.34 3.66
CA GLU A 64 -4.73 -29.99 4.15
C GLU A 64 -5.53 -29.06 5.08
N GLY A 65 -6.86 -29.11 4.98
CA GLY A 65 -7.79 -28.26 5.76
C GLY A 65 -8.32 -27.07 4.96
N SER A 66 -9.25 -26.32 5.55
CA SER A 66 -9.87 -25.15 4.91
C SER A 66 -9.17 -23.83 5.24
N ILE A 67 -9.02 -22.99 4.21
CA ILE A 67 -8.49 -21.63 4.33
C ILE A 67 -9.68 -20.65 4.47
N PRO A 68 -9.76 -19.86 5.55
CA PRO A 68 -10.75 -18.79 5.64
C PRO A 68 -10.54 -17.75 4.53
N SER A 69 -11.62 -17.29 3.89
CA SER A 69 -11.54 -16.30 2.81
C SER A 69 -10.84 -15.00 3.22
N ALA A 70 -10.98 -14.61 4.49
CA ALA A 70 -10.30 -13.46 5.08
C ALA A 70 -8.76 -13.57 5.00
N ALA A 71 -8.20 -14.79 5.06
CA ALA A 71 -6.77 -15.04 4.97
C ALA A 71 -6.21 -14.96 3.54
N GLN A 72 -7.07 -14.83 2.53
CA GLN A 72 -6.69 -14.70 1.12
C GLN A 72 -7.03 -13.33 0.54
N VAL A 73 -7.43 -12.37 1.38
CA VAL A 73 -7.61 -10.98 0.97
C VAL A 73 -6.26 -10.39 0.55
N GLY A 74 -6.22 -9.76 -0.62
CA GLY A 74 -4.99 -9.19 -1.20
C GLY A 74 -4.15 -10.16 -2.02
N LEU A 75 -4.45 -11.47 -2.00
CA LEU A 75 -3.77 -12.45 -2.85
C LEU A 75 -4.33 -12.46 -4.28
N ASN A 76 -3.44 -12.67 -5.25
CA ASN A 76 -3.80 -12.85 -6.65
C ASN A 76 -4.39 -14.25 -6.93
N ALA A 77 -4.89 -14.48 -8.15
CA ALA A 77 -5.53 -15.74 -8.53
C ALA A 77 -4.58 -16.94 -8.46
N ALA A 78 -3.36 -16.80 -8.98
CA ALA A 78 -2.35 -17.86 -8.97
C ALA A 78 -1.95 -18.28 -7.54
N GLN A 79 -1.79 -17.31 -6.62
CA GLN A 79 -1.53 -17.61 -5.21
C GLN A 79 -2.67 -18.41 -4.57
N LYS A 80 -3.92 -18.06 -4.87
CA LYS A 80 -5.10 -18.77 -4.36
C LYS A 80 -5.22 -20.19 -4.93
N GLU A 81 -4.94 -20.37 -6.21
CA GLU A 81 -4.91 -21.69 -6.87
C GLU A 81 -3.85 -22.61 -6.26
N LEU A 82 -2.74 -22.04 -5.77
CA LEU A 82 -1.70 -22.76 -5.03
C LEU A 82 -2.04 -22.95 -3.53
N ASN A 83 -3.29 -22.74 -3.11
CA ASN A 83 -3.73 -22.83 -1.72
C ASN A 83 -2.90 -21.96 -0.75
N GLN A 84 -2.44 -20.79 -1.22
CA GLN A 84 -1.69 -19.87 -0.37
C GLN A 84 -2.60 -18.98 0.45
N PHE A 85 -2.11 -18.57 1.62
CA PHE A 85 -2.83 -17.73 2.57
C PHE A 85 -1.88 -16.90 3.44
N LEU A 86 -2.39 -15.83 4.03
CA LEU A 86 -1.68 -14.94 4.94
C LEU A 86 -1.84 -15.45 6.37
N SER A 87 -0.78 -16.00 6.95
CA SER A 87 -0.82 -16.55 8.33
C SER A 87 -1.17 -15.49 9.39
N CYS A 88 -0.86 -14.20 9.15
CA CYS A 88 -1.24 -13.10 10.04
C CYS A 88 -2.73 -12.71 9.98
N SER A 89 -3.50 -13.32 9.08
CA SER A 89 -4.93 -13.04 8.89
C SER A 89 -5.76 -14.33 8.88
N CYS A 90 -5.18 -15.43 9.33
CA CYS A 90 -5.82 -16.75 9.35
C CYS A 90 -6.15 -17.17 10.78
N ILE A 91 -7.43 -17.21 11.10
CA ILE A 91 -7.96 -17.91 12.28
C ILE A 91 -8.68 -19.16 11.75
N PRO A 92 -8.09 -20.35 11.88
CA PRO A 92 -8.65 -21.55 11.27
C PRO A 92 -9.86 -22.08 12.07
N SER A 93 -10.88 -22.53 11.35
CA SER A 93 -12.08 -23.16 11.92
C SER A 93 -11.88 -24.63 12.28
N GLU A 94 -10.83 -25.25 11.76
CA GLU A 94 -10.47 -26.66 11.95
C GLU A 94 -8.96 -26.85 12.01
N SER A 95 -8.48 -28.08 12.19
CA SER A 95 -7.06 -28.41 12.06
C SER A 95 -6.60 -28.25 10.61
N MET A 96 -5.36 -27.81 10.41
CA MET A 96 -4.81 -27.62 9.07
C MET A 96 -3.32 -28.00 9.01
N THR A 97 -2.87 -28.46 7.84
CA THR A 97 -1.47 -28.74 7.54
C THR A 97 -0.94 -27.66 6.61
N ILE A 98 0.18 -27.06 7.01
CA ILE A 98 0.74 -25.89 6.35
C ILE A 98 2.24 -26.04 6.13
N GLU A 99 2.73 -25.32 5.14
CA GLU A 99 4.13 -25.28 4.76
C GLU A 99 4.54 -23.82 4.47
N SER A 100 5.84 -23.54 4.58
CA SER A 100 6.38 -22.29 4.07
C SER A 100 6.08 -22.18 2.57
N ALA A 101 5.60 -21.02 2.10
CA ALA A 101 5.28 -20.86 0.69
C ALA A 101 6.52 -21.10 -0.18
N ALA A 102 6.42 -22.03 -1.14
CA ALA A 102 7.53 -22.46 -2.00
C ALA A 102 8.11 -21.33 -2.87
N GLN A 103 7.30 -20.30 -3.18
CA GLN A 103 7.76 -19.08 -3.84
C GLN A 103 7.84 -17.96 -2.81
N ALA A 104 9.00 -17.89 -2.14
CA ALA A 104 9.39 -16.70 -1.43
C ALA A 104 9.41 -15.51 -2.40
N LEU A 105 8.96 -14.35 -1.94
CA LEU A 105 9.16 -13.11 -2.71
C LEU A 105 10.65 -12.92 -3.00
N PRO A 106 11.03 -12.43 -4.20
CA PRO A 106 12.41 -12.10 -4.51
C PRO A 106 12.97 -11.14 -3.45
N GLN A 107 14.21 -11.39 -3.06
CA GLN A 107 14.92 -10.59 -2.08
C GLN A 107 16.25 -10.14 -2.64
N THR A 108 16.61 -8.89 -2.40
CA THR A 108 17.88 -8.33 -2.81
C THR A 108 18.43 -7.39 -1.75
N VAL A 109 19.75 -7.22 -1.74
CA VAL A 109 20.40 -6.18 -0.95
C VAL A 109 20.34 -4.89 -1.75
N ALA A 110 19.94 -3.83 -1.08
CA ALA A 110 19.85 -2.49 -1.64
C ALA A 110 20.76 -1.55 -0.84
N GLU A 111 21.45 -0.64 -1.53
CA GLU A 111 22.28 0.38 -0.89
C GLU A 111 21.57 1.74 -0.97
N VAL A 112 21.50 2.47 0.14
CA VAL A 112 20.99 3.85 0.13
C VAL A 112 21.96 4.74 -0.63
N VAL A 113 21.55 5.30 -1.77
CA VAL A 113 22.40 6.15 -2.63
C VAL A 113 22.05 7.63 -2.53
N GLU A 114 20.81 7.97 -2.15
CA GLU A 114 20.38 9.36 -1.98
C GLU A 114 19.35 9.47 -0.85
N ILE A 115 19.45 10.56 -0.09
CA ILE A 115 18.48 10.95 0.94
C ILE A 115 18.20 12.44 0.79
N SER A 116 16.93 12.80 0.62
CA SER A 116 16.50 14.20 0.52
C SER A 116 15.25 14.46 1.34
N LYS A 117 15.23 15.52 2.14
CA LYS A 117 14.04 15.93 2.89
C LYS A 117 13.12 16.71 1.95
N MET A 118 11.98 16.12 1.62
CA MET A 118 10.99 16.74 0.73
C MET A 118 10.17 17.81 1.46
N ASN A 119 9.92 17.59 2.76
CA ASN A 119 9.36 18.56 3.69
C ASN A 119 9.65 18.12 5.15
N GLU A 120 9.01 18.75 6.13
CA GLU A 120 9.17 18.43 7.57
C GLU A 120 8.70 17.02 7.96
N GLN A 121 7.97 16.32 7.09
CA GLN A 121 7.38 15.01 7.39
C GLN A 121 7.76 13.91 6.40
N VAL A 122 8.32 14.22 5.23
CA VAL A 122 8.58 13.24 4.18
C VAL A 122 10.06 13.29 3.80
N VAL A 123 10.71 12.12 3.83
CA VAL A 123 12.05 11.91 3.27
C VAL A 123 11.96 11.06 2.01
N ARG A 124 12.60 11.50 0.94
CA ARG A 124 12.89 10.74 -0.26
C ARG A 124 14.15 9.91 -0.01
N VAL A 125 14.07 8.62 -0.29
CA VAL A 125 15.20 7.70 -0.21
C VAL A 125 15.33 6.99 -1.55
N ARG A 126 16.51 7.06 -2.18
CA ARG A 126 16.83 6.28 -3.37
C ARG A 126 17.76 5.14 -3.03
N LEU A 127 17.47 3.98 -3.59
CA LEU A 127 18.16 2.74 -3.34
C LEU A 127 18.71 2.18 -4.66
N ASN A 128 19.99 1.83 -4.67
CA ASN A 128 20.55 1.00 -5.74
C ASN A 128 20.20 -0.46 -5.45
N ALA A 129 19.35 -1.07 -6.28
CA ALA A 129 18.89 -2.44 -6.13
C ALA A 129 18.53 -3.05 -7.49
N GLN A 130 18.94 -4.30 -7.71
CA GLN A 130 18.50 -5.07 -8.87
C GLN A 130 17.17 -5.76 -8.55
N LEU A 131 16.07 -5.11 -8.90
CA LEU A 131 14.72 -5.61 -8.68
C LEU A 131 13.84 -5.30 -9.89
N PRO A 132 13.30 -6.29 -10.61
CA PRO A 132 12.27 -6.03 -11.61
C PRO A 132 10.93 -5.72 -10.92
N TYR A 133 10.26 -4.64 -11.31
CA TYR A 133 8.97 -4.24 -10.77
C TYR A 133 8.12 -3.48 -11.81
N LYS A 134 6.86 -3.22 -11.48
CA LYS A 134 5.97 -2.32 -12.22
C LYS A 134 5.65 -1.07 -11.39
N SER A 135 5.54 0.08 -12.05
CA SER A 135 5.18 1.33 -11.39
C SER A 135 3.84 1.24 -10.65
N GLY A 136 3.85 1.60 -9.37
CA GLY A 136 2.71 1.47 -8.46
C GLY A 136 2.79 0.29 -7.49
N GLN A 137 3.67 -0.68 -7.75
CA GLN A 137 3.97 -1.75 -6.77
C GLN A 137 4.72 -1.20 -5.55
N PHE A 138 4.80 -2.02 -4.51
CA PHE A 138 5.54 -1.72 -3.28
C PHE A 138 6.50 -2.85 -2.92
N VAL A 139 7.42 -2.53 -2.02
CA VAL A 139 8.40 -3.48 -1.47
C VAL A 139 8.40 -3.46 0.04
N ASN A 140 8.81 -4.56 0.65
CA ASN A 140 9.12 -4.62 2.07
C ASN A 140 10.59 -4.29 2.28
N VAL A 141 10.86 -3.28 3.09
CA VAL A 141 12.22 -2.83 3.42
C VAL A 141 12.55 -3.24 4.84
N PHE A 142 13.64 -3.96 5.00
CA PHE A 142 14.11 -4.51 6.27
C PHE A 142 15.37 -3.80 6.72
N LYS A 143 15.32 -3.22 7.92
CA LYS A 143 16.51 -2.78 8.66
C LYS A 143 17.01 -3.93 9.54
N ASN A 144 18.28 -4.32 9.35
CA ASN A 144 18.96 -5.38 10.11
C ASN A 144 18.21 -6.72 10.14
N GLY A 145 17.44 -7.04 9.09
CA GLY A 145 16.66 -8.27 8.98
C GLY A 145 15.44 -8.39 9.92
N ALA A 146 15.18 -7.41 10.79
CA ALA A 146 14.17 -7.53 11.84
C ALA A 146 13.02 -6.52 11.72
N VAL A 147 13.33 -5.26 11.38
CA VAL A 147 12.29 -4.22 11.27
C VAL A 147 11.88 -4.07 9.82
N SER A 148 10.70 -4.59 9.48
CA SER A 148 10.12 -4.51 8.13
C SER A 148 9.04 -3.44 8.03
N ARG A 149 9.05 -2.65 6.96
CA ARG A 149 7.93 -1.78 6.55
C ARG A 149 7.73 -1.86 5.05
N SER A 150 6.47 -1.80 4.63
CA SER A 150 6.10 -1.73 3.22
C SER A 150 6.16 -0.27 2.74
N TYR A 151 6.84 -0.03 1.63
CA TYR A 151 6.94 1.27 0.98
C TYR A 151 6.68 1.13 -0.52
N SER A 152 5.74 1.92 -1.02
CA SER A 152 5.39 1.98 -2.43
C SER A 152 6.50 2.65 -3.24
N LEU A 153 6.72 2.16 -4.45
CA LEU A 153 7.77 2.59 -5.35
C LEU A 153 7.32 3.86 -6.08
N ALA A 154 8.08 4.95 -5.92
CA ALA A 154 7.87 6.21 -6.63
C ALA A 154 8.66 6.30 -7.95
N SER A 155 9.68 5.47 -8.10
CA SER A 155 10.49 5.38 -9.31
C SER A 155 9.78 4.58 -10.40
N THR A 156 10.16 4.82 -11.65
CA THR A 156 9.65 4.12 -12.83
C THR A 156 10.76 3.26 -13.44
N PRO A 157 10.54 1.94 -13.58
CA PRO A 157 11.54 1.06 -14.17
C PRO A 157 11.81 1.52 -15.61
N GLN A 158 13.04 1.33 -16.10
CA GLN A 158 13.52 1.77 -17.43
C GLN A 158 13.76 3.29 -17.57
N ILE A 159 13.24 4.11 -16.64
CA ILE A 159 13.52 5.56 -16.59
C ILE A 159 14.55 5.86 -15.51
N ASP A 160 14.35 5.28 -14.33
CA ASP A 160 15.24 5.44 -13.20
C ASP A 160 16.16 4.22 -13.07
N ASP A 161 17.42 4.45 -12.71
CA ASP A 161 18.42 3.41 -12.39
C ASP A 161 18.45 3.07 -10.89
N PHE A 162 17.47 3.58 -10.13
CA PHE A 162 17.28 3.36 -8.71
C PHE A 162 15.82 3.04 -8.37
N ILE A 163 15.62 2.49 -7.17
CA ILE A 163 14.32 2.45 -6.51
C ILE A 163 14.15 3.73 -5.68
N GLU A 164 13.03 4.45 -5.84
CA GLU A 164 12.71 5.63 -5.02
C GLU A 164 11.54 5.36 -4.07
N LEU A 165 11.71 5.75 -2.80
CA LEU A 165 10.71 5.62 -1.74
C LEU A 165 10.41 6.99 -1.12
N HIS A 166 9.14 7.25 -0.80
CA HIS A 166 8.75 8.41 0.01
C HIS A 166 8.27 7.96 1.39
N ILE A 167 9.05 8.26 2.42
CA ILE A 167 8.83 7.78 3.77
C ILE A 167 8.29 8.92 4.63
N LYS A 168 7.04 8.78 5.06
CA LYS A 168 6.46 9.69 6.06
C LYS A 168 7.03 9.37 7.44
N ARG A 169 7.62 10.36 8.09
CA ARG A 169 8.02 10.32 9.49
C ARG A 169 6.78 10.14 10.36
N ILE A 170 6.76 9.05 11.12
CA ILE A 170 5.72 8.76 12.12
C ILE A 170 6.38 8.86 13.49
N GLU A 171 5.83 9.69 14.37
CA GLU A 171 6.32 9.83 15.73
C GLU A 171 6.25 8.49 16.47
N GLY A 172 7.35 8.08 17.11
CA GLY A 172 7.48 6.77 17.75
C GLY A 172 7.65 5.60 16.77
N GLY A 173 7.64 5.86 15.45
CA GLY A 173 7.81 4.84 14.43
C GLY A 173 9.26 4.38 14.29
N LYS A 174 9.55 3.13 14.66
CA LYS A 174 10.93 2.57 14.65
C LYS A 174 11.68 2.73 13.31
N PHE A 175 11.02 2.49 12.18
CA PHE A 175 11.65 2.59 10.86
C PHE A 175 11.58 4.02 10.31
N SER A 176 10.39 4.62 10.27
CA SER A 176 10.20 5.91 9.61
C SER A 176 10.90 7.07 10.31
N GLN A 177 10.97 7.04 11.64
CA GLN A 177 11.74 8.02 12.40
C GLN A 177 13.24 7.87 12.13
N TRP A 178 13.76 6.63 12.18
CA TRP A 178 15.15 6.36 11.80
C TRP A 178 15.46 6.80 10.35
N ALA A 179 14.57 6.50 9.41
CA ALA A 179 14.74 6.89 8.01
C ALA A 179 14.85 8.40 7.82
N TYR A 180 14.09 9.17 8.61
CA TYR A 180 14.06 10.64 8.50
C TYR A 180 15.18 11.32 9.32
N ASP A 181 15.47 10.80 10.51
CA ASP A 181 16.34 11.47 11.50
C ASP A 181 17.80 10.96 11.45
N GLU A 182 18.05 9.70 11.06
CA GLU A 182 19.32 9.00 11.31
C GLU A 182 19.91 8.23 10.10
N MET A 183 19.13 7.97 9.04
CA MET A 183 19.61 7.20 7.88
C MET A 183 20.77 7.90 7.17
N GLN A 184 21.73 7.12 6.70
CA GLN A 184 22.91 7.60 5.99
C GLN A 184 23.04 6.91 4.63
N ILE A 185 23.66 7.62 3.68
CA ILE A 185 24.07 7.06 2.39
C ILE A 185 25.08 5.92 2.65
N GLY A 186 25.00 4.86 1.84
CA GLY A 186 25.82 3.65 1.96
C GLY A 186 25.26 2.59 2.91
N VAL A 187 24.16 2.88 3.63
CA VAL A 187 23.54 1.88 4.51
C VAL A 187 22.94 0.75 3.68
N PRO A 188 23.31 -0.53 3.95
CA PRO A 188 22.66 -1.66 3.30
C PRO A 188 21.29 -1.93 3.93
N LEU A 189 20.30 -2.13 3.06
CA LEU A 189 18.95 -2.53 3.40
C LEU A 189 18.63 -3.83 2.67
N SER A 190 17.78 -4.65 3.26
CA SER A 190 17.20 -5.79 2.55
C SER A 190 15.84 -5.39 1.99
N VAL A 191 15.62 -5.67 0.71
CA VAL A 191 14.37 -5.37 0.01
C VAL A 191 13.74 -6.68 -0.47
N GLU A 192 12.46 -6.88 -0.16
CA GLU A 192 11.66 -8.04 -0.57
C GLU A 192 10.45 -7.58 -1.39
N GLY A 193 10.21 -8.20 -2.54
CA GLY A 193 9.13 -7.83 -3.46
C GLY A 193 9.48 -8.09 -4.92
N PRO A 194 8.83 -7.42 -5.88
CA PRO A 194 7.75 -6.45 -5.70
C PRO A 194 6.42 -7.11 -5.31
N ILE A 195 5.50 -6.30 -4.75
CA ILE A 195 4.19 -6.74 -4.25
C ILE A 195 3.13 -5.72 -4.70
N GLY A 196 1.89 -6.18 -4.80
CA GLY A 196 0.74 -5.32 -5.07
C GLY A 196 0.24 -5.41 -6.51
N ALA A 197 -1.05 -5.16 -6.66
CA ALA A 197 -1.79 -5.18 -7.92
C ALA A 197 -2.20 -3.77 -8.40
N CYS A 198 -1.86 -2.74 -7.65
CA CYS A 198 -2.15 -1.34 -7.99
C CYS A 198 -1.02 -0.77 -8.85
N PHE A 199 -0.94 -1.22 -10.10
CA PHE A 199 0.10 -0.78 -11.04
C PHE A 199 -0.48 -0.48 -12.42
N TYR A 200 0.24 0.31 -13.21
CA TYR A 200 -0.17 0.66 -14.56
C TYR A 200 0.02 -0.50 -15.55
N THR A 201 -0.88 -0.60 -16.52
CA THR A 201 -0.72 -1.44 -17.70
C THR A 201 -1.11 -0.65 -18.95
N ALA A 202 -0.32 -0.81 -20.01
CA ALA A 202 -0.48 -0.09 -21.28
C ALA A 202 -1.45 -0.79 -22.26
N ASP A 203 -2.35 -1.63 -21.75
CA ASP A 203 -3.33 -2.38 -22.55
C ASP A 203 -4.42 -1.48 -23.16
N SER A 204 -4.67 -0.31 -22.56
CA SER A 204 -5.72 0.62 -22.98
C SER A 204 -5.23 2.08 -22.92
N PRO A 205 -4.37 2.52 -23.86
CA PRO A 205 -3.79 3.88 -23.84
C PRO A 205 -4.82 5.01 -24.07
N GLU A 206 -6.01 4.68 -24.57
CA GLU A 206 -7.14 5.59 -24.81
C GLU A 206 -8.11 5.67 -23.62
N GLN A 207 -7.88 4.91 -22.55
CA GLN A 207 -8.75 4.88 -21.38
C GLN A 207 -8.34 5.97 -20.37
N PRO A 208 -9.20 6.92 -20.00
CA PRO A 208 -8.82 8.01 -19.12
C PRO A 208 -8.50 7.51 -17.70
N LEU A 209 -7.56 8.19 -17.03
CA LEU A 209 -7.07 7.81 -15.72
C LEU A 209 -7.52 8.79 -14.63
N LEU A 210 -7.96 8.25 -13.50
CA LEU A 210 -8.17 9.00 -12.26
C LEU A 210 -7.23 8.45 -11.19
N LEU A 211 -6.29 9.28 -10.74
CA LEU A 211 -5.36 8.96 -9.67
C LEU A 211 -5.65 9.86 -8.48
N ALA A 212 -5.77 9.30 -7.28
CA ALA A 212 -5.97 10.11 -6.08
C ALA A 212 -5.14 9.59 -4.91
N GLY A 213 -4.30 10.48 -4.37
CA GLY A 213 -3.36 10.17 -3.30
C GLY A 213 -3.49 11.14 -2.13
N MET A 214 -3.35 10.64 -0.90
CA MET A 214 -3.26 11.48 0.29
C MET A 214 -1.89 11.31 0.98
N GLY A 215 -1.16 12.41 1.19
CA GLY A 215 0.18 12.40 1.78
C GLY A 215 1.18 11.57 0.95
N THR A 216 1.84 10.59 1.57
CA THR A 216 2.76 9.68 0.84
C THR A 216 2.06 8.73 -0.12
N GLY A 217 0.72 8.70 -0.16
CA GLY A 217 -0.02 8.05 -1.24
C GLY A 217 0.31 8.60 -2.64
N LEU A 218 0.93 9.78 -2.73
CA LEU A 218 1.47 10.31 -3.99
C LEU A 218 2.62 9.47 -4.56
N ALA A 219 3.40 8.76 -3.73
CA ALA A 219 4.56 7.97 -4.18
C ALA A 219 4.23 6.99 -5.32
N PRO A 220 3.33 5.99 -5.14
CA PRO A 220 3.01 5.05 -6.22
C PRO A 220 2.37 5.74 -7.43
N LEU A 221 1.58 6.80 -7.20
CA LEU A 221 0.89 7.52 -8.27
C LEU A 221 1.87 8.30 -9.14
N TYR A 222 2.94 8.85 -8.56
CA TYR A 222 4.00 9.52 -9.30
C TYR A 222 4.71 8.55 -10.27
N GLY A 223 5.04 7.35 -9.79
CA GLY A 223 5.58 6.28 -10.64
C GLY A 223 4.61 5.87 -11.76
N ILE A 224 3.32 5.68 -11.44
CA ILE A 224 2.27 5.34 -12.42
C ILE A 224 2.14 6.41 -13.50
N VAL A 225 2.08 7.69 -13.13
CA VAL A 225 1.95 8.81 -14.07
C VAL A 225 3.15 8.87 -15.01
N ARG A 226 4.36 8.76 -14.46
CA ARG A 226 5.60 8.77 -15.27
C ARG A 226 5.66 7.57 -16.21
N ASP A 227 5.28 6.38 -15.74
CA ASP A 227 5.26 5.17 -16.57
C ASP A 227 4.26 5.29 -17.74
N ALA A 228 3.05 5.73 -17.43
CA ALA A 228 2.02 5.97 -18.44
C ALA A 228 2.47 6.97 -19.51
N LEU A 229 3.09 8.09 -19.11
CA LEU A 229 3.47 9.17 -20.02
C LEU A 229 4.78 8.89 -20.80
N MET A 230 5.80 8.36 -20.13
CA MET A 230 7.16 8.30 -20.68
C MET A 230 7.52 6.95 -21.30
N ASN A 231 7.06 5.83 -20.72
CA ASN A 231 7.32 4.49 -21.27
C ASN A 231 6.25 4.05 -22.26
N HIS A 232 5.03 4.57 -22.12
CA HIS A 232 3.85 4.04 -22.80
C HIS A 232 3.05 5.08 -23.59
N GLU A 233 3.48 6.34 -23.61
CA GLU A 233 2.87 7.42 -24.42
C GLU A 233 1.34 7.49 -24.29
N HIS A 234 0.82 7.35 -23.07
CA HIS A 234 -0.62 7.32 -22.80
C HIS A 234 -1.32 8.55 -23.38
N LEU A 235 -2.42 8.33 -24.10
CA LEU A 235 -3.05 9.33 -24.96
C LEU A 235 -4.20 10.05 -24.26
N ALA A 236 -4.98 9.32 -23.46
CA ALA A 236 -6.17 9.86 -22.81
C ALA A 236 -5.85 10.76 -21.60
N PRO A 237 -6.82 11.59 -21.15
CA PRO A 237 -6.64 12.45 -20.00
C PRO A 237 -6.27 11.69 -18.72
N ILE A 238 -5.31 12.24 -17.97
CA ILE A 238 -4.86 11.77 -16.67
C ILE A 238 -5.18 12.83 -15.62
N HIS A 239 -6.08 12.53 -14.69
CA HIS A 239 -6.38 13.41 -13.56
C HIS A 239 -5.70 12.90 -12.29
N LEU A 240 -4.70 13.63 -11.79
CA LEU A 240 -4.01 13.34 -10.53
C LEU A 240 -4.46 14.29 -9.42
N PHE A 241 -5.17 13.78 -8.43
CA PHE A 241 -5.55 14.51 -7.22
C PHE A 241 -4.53 14.27 -6.10
N VAL A 242 -3.87 15.34 -5.68
CA VAL A 242 -2.84 15.32 -4.63
C VAL A 242 -3.41 15.97 -3.37
N GLY A 243 -3.76 15.14 -2.39
CA GLY A 243 -4.36 15.53 -1.13
C GLY A 243 -3.34 15.70 -0.01
N ALA A 244 -3.43 16.81 0.73
CA ALA A 244 -2.67 17.03 1.95
C ALA A 244 -3.52 17.73 3.03
N LYS A 245 -3.05 17.74 4.27
CA LYS A 245 -3.73 18.50 5.34
C LYS A 245 -3.56 20.00 5.14
N ASP A 246 -2.34 20.44 4.84
CA ASP A 246 -1.97 21.82 4.56
C ASP A 246 -0.93 21.88 3.44
N ALA A 247 -0.69 23.08 2.91
CA ALA A 247 0.20 23.29 1.77
C ALA A 247 1.67 22.93 2.04
N LYS A 248 2.14 22.99 3.30
CA LYS A 248 3.52 22.64 3.67
C LYS A 248 3.80 21.14 3.56
N GLN A 249 2.74 20.33 3.54
CA GLN A 249 2.84 18.87 3.38
C GLN A 249 2.83 18.42 1.92
N LEU A 250 2.57 19.32 0.97
CA LEU A 250 2.73 19.04 -0.44
C LEU A 250 4.22 18.87 -0.79
N TYR A 251 4.50 18.07 -1.80
CA TYR A 251 5.85 17.78 -2.30
C TYR A 251 5.76 17.24 -3.74
N LEU A 252 6.90 17.13 -4.44
CA LEU A 252 6.99 16.88 -5.89
C LEU A 252 6.36 17.96 -6.78
N MET A 253 6.19 19.18 -6.27
CA MET A 253 5.44 20.23 -6.98
C MET A 253 6.15 20.64 -8.26
N ASP A 254 7.47 20.88 -8.18
CA ASP A 254 8.29 21.25 -9.34
C ASP A 254 8.35 20.12 -10.36
N GLU A 255 8.53 18.88 -9.91
CA GLU A 255 8.55 17.71 -10.79
C GLU A 255 7.21 17.51 -11.50
N LEU A 256 6.09 17.60 -10.79
CA LEU A 256 4.75 17.47 -11.37
C LEU A 256 4.42 18.61 -12.33
N LYS A 257 4.86 19.83 -12.03
CA LYS A 257 4.70 20.99 -12.92
C LYS A 257 5.49 20.83 -14.21
N ALA A 258 6.71 20.30 -14.14
CA ALA A 258 7.50 19.98 -15.32
C ALA A 258 6.76 18.95 -16.20
N LEU A 259 6.15 17.92 -15.59
CA LEU A 259 5.32 16.95 -16.31
C LEU A 259 4.10 17.61 -16.97
N VAL A 260 3.34 18.44 -16.25
CA VAL A 260 2.16 19.13 -16.81
C VAL A 260 2.55 20.04 -17.99
N THR A 261 3.71 20.69 -17.91
CA THR A 261 4.23 21.53 -19.00
C THR A 261 4.56 20.71 -20.25
N GLN A 262 5.06 19.48 -20.07
CA GLN A 262 5.46 18.60 -21.16
C GLN A 262 4.30 17.77 -21.72
N TYR A 263 3.31 17.41 -20.90
CA TYR A 263 2.24 16.48 -21.22
C TYR A 263 0.86 17.13 -21.01
N PRO A 264 0.26 17.72 -22.06
CA PRO A 264 -1.02 18.43 -21.96
C PRO A 264 -2.20 17.59 -21.47
N GLN A 265 -2.12 16.27 -21.61
CA GLN A 265 -3.12 15.32 -21.12
C GLN A 265 -3.04 15.08 -19.60
N LEU A 266 -1.98 15.53 -18.93
CA LEU A 266 -1.84 15.44 -17.48
C LEU A 266 -2.45 16.67 -16.81
N HIS A 267 -3.41 16.43 -15.92
CA HIS A 267 -4.05 17.44 -15.09
C HIS A 267 -3.78 17.13 -13.61
N VAL A 268 -3.03 17.99 -12.93
CA VAL A 268 -2.72 17.84 -11.50
C VAL A 268 -3.58 18.81 -10.68
N HIS A 269 -4.19 18.27 -9.62
CA HIS A 269 -5.12 18.98 -8.74
C HIS A 269 -4.62 18.90 -7.31
N TYR A 270 -4.09 20.00 -6.78
CA TYR A 270 -3.66 20.07 -5.39
C TYR A 270 -4.83 20.45 -4.49
N VAL A 271 -5.13 19.61 -3.50
CA VAL A 271 -6.22 19.84 -2.56
C VAL A 271 -5.71 19.75 -1.12
N VAL A 272 -5.80 20.87 -0.41
CA VAL A 272 -5.44 20.96 1.01
C VAL A 272 -6.67 21.15 1.87
N GLN A 273 -6.67 20.60 3.08
CA GLN A 273 -7.82 20.75 3.99
C GLN A 273 -7.91 22.13 4.63
N GLN A 274 -6.76 22.79 4.82
CA GLN A 274 -6.66 24.09 5.47
C GLN A 274 -5.38 24.84 5.05
N GLY A 275 -5.40 26.17 5.24
CA GLY A 275 -4.20 27.00 5.18
C GLY A 275 -3.74 27.35 3.76
N ALA A 276 -4.57 27.18 2.74
CA ALA A 276 -4.24 27.60 1.38
C ALA A 276 -4.08 29.12 1.31
N TYR A 277 -5.04 29.88 1.87
CA TYR A 277 -5.02 31.33 1.80
C TYR A 277 -3.83 31.96 2.55
N GLU A 278 -3.51 31.45 3.74
CA GLU A 278 -2.37 31.93 4.53
C GLU A 278 -1.05 31.65 3.79
N TRP A 279 -0.92 30.47 3.22
CA TRP A 279 0.27 30.05 2.49
C TRP A 279 0.47 30.87 1.21
N LEU A 280 -0.60 31.14 0.45
CA LEU A 280 -0.57 31.99 -0.75
C LEU A 280 -0.22 33.47 -0.47
N ASN A 281 -0.48 33.94 0.76
CA ASN A 281 -0.26 35.32 1.19
C ASN A 281 1.00 35.53 2.04
N THR A 282 1.68 34.48 2.48
CA THR A 282 3.04 34.62 3.01
C THR A 282 3.98 35.08 1.90
N THR A 283 4.90 36.00 2.23
CA THR A 283 5.93 36.52 1.32
C THR A 283 7.01 35.45 1.03
N HIS A 284 6.60 34.25 0.63
CA HIS A 284 7.45 33.23 0.02
C HIS A 284 7.62 33.51 -1.48
N ALA A 285 7.86 34.78 -1.82
CA ALA A 285 8.14 35.23 -3.18
C ALA A 285 9.49 34.73 -3.72
N ASP A 286 10.34 34.15 -2.85
CA ASP A 286 11.68 33.67 -3.19
C ASP A 286 11.84 32.13 -3.20
N SER A 287 10.78 31.35 -2.91
CA SER A 287 10.88 29.89 -2.88
C SER A 287 9.96 29.22 -3.90
N ALA A 288 10.54 28.75 -5.01
CA ALA A 288 10.11 27.71 -5.98
C ALA A 288 8.67 27.65 -6.51
N PHE A 289 7.73 28.42 -5.96
CA PHE A 289 6.34 28.45 -6.36
C PHE A 289 6.11 29.66 -7.25
N SER A 290 5.98 29.37 -8.54
CA SER A 290 5.61 30.39 -9.53
C SER A 290 4.15 30.81 -9.35
N GLU A 291 3.77 31.92 -9.97
CA GLU A 291 2.37 32.38 -10.01
C GLU A 291 1.37 31.32 -10.50
N ILE A 292 1.79 30.36 -11.35
CA ILE A 292 0.95 29.26 -11.85
C ILE A 292 0.48 28.33 -10.72
N ASP A 293 1.31 28.15 -9.70
CA ASP A 293 1.05 27.23 -8.59
C ASP A 293 0.01 27.80 -7.61
N ARG A 294 -0.19 29.13 -7.59
CA ARG A 294 -1.21 29.79 -6.76
C ARG A 294 -2.63 29.51 -7.24
N TYR A 295 -2.82 29.30 -8.53
CA TYR A 295 -4.14 29.07 -9.14
C TYR A 295 -4.57 27.60 -9.15
N GLN A 296 -3.69 26.68 -8.76
CA GLN A 296 -3.95 25.23 -8.74
C GLN A 296 -4.09 24.65 -7.33
N LEU A 297 -3.85 25.45 -6.28
CA LEU A 297 -4.04 25.05 -4.90
C LEU A 297 -5.50 25.27 -4.47
N ASN A 298 -6.19 24.20 -4.15
CA ASN A 298 -7.59 24.23 -3.74
C ASN A 298 -7.71 23.92 -2.25
N GLU A 299 -8.46 24.75 -1.52
CA GLU A 299 -8.80 24.44 -0.13
C GLU A 299 -10.16 23.74 -0.07
N GLY A 300 -10.22 22.59 0.60
CA GLY A 300 -11.47 21.91 0.89
C GLY A 300 -11.36 20.41 1.00
N ASP A 301 -12.52 19.76 0.90
CA ASP A 301 -12.62 18.30 0.92
C ASP A 301 -12.29 17.73 -0.47
N ILE A 302 -11.19 16.98 -0.58
CA ILE A 302 -10.78 16.26 -1.79
C ILE A 302 -11.90 15.40 -2.38
N TYR A 303 -12.76 14.80 -1.56
CA TYR A 303 -13.87 13.99 -2.06
C TYR A 303 -14.88 14.86 -2.84
N GLN A 304 -15.23 16.01 -2.30
CA GLN A 304 -16.15 16.95 -2.95
C GLN A 304 -15.51 17.59 -4.17
N TYR A 305 -14.24 18.00 -4.06
CA TYR A 305 -13.50 18.59 -5.15
C TYR A 305 -13.43 17.66 -6.36
N SER A 306 -12.96 16.42 -6.16
CA SER A 306 -12.85 15.45 -7.25
C SER A 306 -14.20 15.09 -7.84
N LYS A 307 -15.26 15.02 -7.02
CA LYS A 307 -16.62 14.72 -7.48
C LYS A 307 -17.21 15.87 -8.32
N ASN A 308 -16.93 17.12 -7.95
CA ASN A 308 -17.40 18.28 -8.71
C ASN A 308 -16.67 18.40 -10.05
N LEU A 309 -15.37 18.10 -10.07
CA LEU A 309 -14.57 18.12 -11.31
C LEU A 309 -14.91 16.95 -12.24
N LEU A 310 -15.05 15.74 -11.68
CA LEU A 310 -15.31 14.50 -12.41
C LEU A 310 -16.55 13.78 -11.82
N PRO A 311 -17.78 14.26 -12.13
CA PRO A 311 -19.00 13.69 -11.60
C PRO A 311 -19.36 12.33 -12.20
N ASP A 312 -18.83 12.01 -13.40
CA ASP A 312 -18.98 10.73 -14.09
C ASP A 312 -17.60 10.08 -14.26
N CYS A 313 -17.43 8.90 -13.66
CA CYS A 313 -16.22 8.09 -13.73
C CYS A 313 -16.42 6.86 -14.65
N LYS A 314 -17.49 6.79 -15.44
CA LYS A 314 -17.70 5.69 -16.38
C LYS A 314 -16.56 5.65 -17.40
N GLY A 315 -15.97 4.46 -17.55
CA GLY A 315 -14.83 4.23 -18.45
C GLY A 315 -13.48 4.64 -17.88
N TYR A 316 -13.41 5.29 -16.72
CA TYR A 316 -12.14 5.61 -16.08
C TYR A 316 -11.48 4.38 -15.47
N ARG A 317 -10.16 4.31 -15.62
CA ARG A 317 -9.30 3.47 -14.79
C ARG A 317 -8.83 4.27 -13.58
N VAL A 318 -8.94 3.70 -12.39
CA VAL A 318 -8.81 4.43 -11.13
C VAL A 318 -7.71 3.83 -10.25
N PHE A 319 -6.82 4.69 -9.75
CA PHE A 319 -5.74 4.33 -8.81
C PHE A 319 -5.85 5.17 -7.53
N LEU A 320 -6.01 4.50 -6.38
CA LEU A 320 -6.25 5.15 -5.09
C LEU A 320 -5.19 4.75 -4.07
N CYS A 321 -4.47 5.71 -3.51
CA CYS A 321 -3.34 5.43 -2.63
C CYS A 321 -3.35 6.25 -1.35
N GLY A 322 -3.15 5.62 -0.21
CA GLY A 322 -3.06 6.29 1.10
C GLY A 322 -3.72 5.51 2.22
N ALA A 323 -4.13 6.20 3.27
CA ALA A 323 -4.75 5.57 4.44
C ALA A 323 -6.06 4.83 4.08
N ASP A 324 -6.35 3.76 4.81
CA ASP A 324 -7.54 2.91 4.60
C ASP A 324 -8.87 3.67 4.56
N SER A 325 -9.05 4.63 5.47
CA SER A 325 -10.24 5.48 5.51
C SER A 325 -10.41 6.30 4.23
N PHE A 326 -9.32 6.80 3.66
CA PHE A 326 -9.31 7.57 2.42
C PHE A 326 -9.63 6.68 1.22
N VAL A 327 -8.90 5.56 1.09
CA VAL A 327 -9.07 4.61 -0.02
C VAL A 327 -10.50 4.07 -0.07
N ARG A 328 -11.07 3.64 1.07
CA ARG A 328 -12.44 3.13 1.11
C ARG A 328 -13.47 4.18 0.66
N LYS A 329 -13.32 5.42 1.11
CA LYS A 329 -14.25 6.50 0.76
C LYS A 329 -14.14 6.90 -0.71
N MET A 330 -12.91 7.08 -1.23
CA MET A 330 -12.70 7.34 -2.67
C MET A 330 -13.20 6.20 -3.54
N LYS A 331 -12.90 4.94 -3.19
CA LYS A 331 -13.35 3.76 -3.94
C LYS A 331 -14.87 3.71 -4.04
N LYS A 332 -15.57 3.93 -2.92
CA LYS A 332 -17.04 4.00 -2.91
C LYS A 332 -17.54 5.14 -3.80
N GLN A 333 -16.90 6.31 -3.75
CA GLN A 333 -17.30 7.47 -4.54
C GLN A 333 -17.14 7.22 -6.05
N CYS A 334 -15.96 6.76 -6.50
CA CYS A 334 -15.70 6.48 -7.92
C CYS A 334 -16.64 5.41 -8.45
N PHE A 335 -16.92 4.36 -7.66
CA PHE A 335 -17.89 3.33 -8.03
C PHE A 335 -19.31 3.90 -8.18
N LEU A 336 -19.77 4.72 -7.24
CA LEU A 336 -21.08 5.39 -7.32
C LEU A 336 -21.16 6.40 -8.47
N ALA A 337 -20.03 6.94 -8.90
CA ALA A 337 -19.90 7.80 -10.07
C ALA A 337 -19.77 7.02 -11.40
N GLY A 338 -19.81 5.68 -11.38
CA GLY A 338 -19.90 4.86 -12.60
C GLY A 338 -18.62 4.10 -12.98
N ALA A 339 -17.52 4.22 -12.22
CA ALA A 339 -16.33 3.41 -12.47
C ALA A 339 -16.62 1.92 -12.22
N ALA A 340 -16.16 1.05 -13.13
CA ALA A 340 -16.27 -0.40 -12.93
C ALA A 340 -15.37 -0.86 -11.78
N MET A 341 -15.85 -1.75 -10.92
CA MET A 341 -15.07 -2.22 -9.76
C MET A 341 -13.74 -2.90 -10.16
N SER A 342 -13.72 -3.55 -11.33
CA SER A 342 -12.50 -4.14 -11.93
C SER A 342 -11.47 -3.10 -12.36
N GLU A 343 -11.89 -1.86 -12.61
CA GLU A 343 -11.05 -0.75 -13.02
C GLU A 343 -10.56 0.09 -11.83
N ILE A 344 -10.96 -0.24 -10.59
CA ILE A 344 -10.52 0.46 -9.38
C ILE A 344 -9.44 -0.35 -8.66
N SER A 345 -8.21 0.08 -8.83
CA SER A 345 -7.03 -0.41 -8.12
C SER A 345 -6.70 0.50 -6.93
N ALA A 346 -6.18 -0.10 -5.85
CA ALA A 346 -5.81 0.67 -4.68
C ALA A 346 -4.60 0.10 -3.94
N ASP A 347 -3.80 0.99 -3.38
CA ASP A 347 -2.71 0.70 -2.44
C ASP A 347 -3.03 1.34 -1.08
N THR A 348 -3.28 0.50 -0.08
CA THR A 348 -3.79 0.93 1.23
C THR A 348 -2.70 0.85 2.28
N PHE A 349 -2.40 2.01 2.88
CA PHE A 349 -1.37 2.13 3.92
C PHE A 349 -2.01 1.82 5.27
N LEU A 350 -1.82 0.58 5.72
CA LEU A 350 -2.28 0.14 7.02
C LEU A 350 -1.28 0.56 8.10
N PRO A 351 -1.75 1.09 9.24
CA PRO A 351 -0.88 1.28 10.39
C PRO A 351 -0.30 -0.08 10.80
N SER A 352 1.02 -0.18 10.89
CA SER A 352 1.68 -1.35 11.44
C SER A 352 1.44 -1.39 12.95
N GLY A 353 0.75 -2.40 13.44
CA GLY A 353 0.65 -2.64 14.88
C GLY A 353 2.01 -3.02 15.44
N HIS A 354 2.49 -2.28 16.43
CA HIS A 354 3.21 -2.76 17.62
C HIS A 354 3.37 -1.62 18.62
#